data_AF-A0A7C6YUW0-F1
#
_entry.id   AF-A0A7C6YUW0-F1
#
_cell.length_a   1.000
_cell.length_b   1.000
_cell.length_c   1.000
_cell.angle_alpha   90.00
_cell.angle_beta   90.00
_cell.angle_gamma   90.00
#
_symmetry.space_group_name_H-M   'P 1'
#
loop_
_entity.id
_entity.type
_entity.pdbx_description
1 polymer ?
#
loop_
_entity_poly.entity_id
_entity_poly.type
_entity_poly.pdbx_seq_one_letter_code
_entity_poly.pdbx_strand_id
1 'polypeptide(L)'
;MGRKKLWVFLLLFCLVLGIVFCLIEKEESVQNIVGASWVVGESTELTRLGVGVGKSSGIDFDSLYPWSEMKPDFKDEQTVVRIPKFYYKRTYDGVKHEFWIADKPTAGFKVHPAFIRDGEVKDYIYVGANKFGTSQTIDACRSTAQGYGAGWGLIDIQTWSAIQMLWLVEYADTDSQKFSYNYRGIISDNYRGINGLWTNLGQWIDGFEARDRRVYIVGQDTGFTLPEDSGWIGNWHCSDTYDWLFLPSAEGGSKNTYIPDYIWTGNGTRVACAGFDSHHSAADGLFFWTVCYSSDFASSDVGARALHIP
;
A
#
# COMPACT_ATOMS: atom_id res chain seq x y z
N MET A 1 53.45 -40.38 -36.60
CA MET A 1 53.38 -39.54 -37.82
C MET A 1 51.95 -39.64 -38.36
N GLY A 2 51.27 -38.51 -38.62
CA GLY A 2 49.91 -38.49 -39.21
C GLY A 2 48.73 -38.40 -38.22
N ARG A 3 47.77 -37.49 -38.49
CA ARG A 3 46.44 -37.34 -37.85
C ARG A 3 45.33 -37.62 -38.90
N LYS A 4 44.07 -37.74 -38.46
CA LYS A 4 42.79 -37.76 -39.25
C LYS A 4 42.55 -39.13 -39.93
N LYS A 5 41.34 -39.66 -40.16
CA LYS A 5 39.91 -39.22 -40.21
C LYS A 5 39.04 -40.43 -39.71
N LEU A 6 37.74 -40.40 -39.41
CA LEU A 6 36.64 -39.41 -39.41
C LEU A 6 35.67 -39.77 -38.23
N TRP A 7 34.41 -39.32 -38.23
CA TRP A 7 33.34 -39.64 -37.25
C TRP A 7 32.30 -40.62 -37.82
N VAL A 8 31.61 -41.38 -36.95
CA VAL A 8 30.15 -41.34 -36.67
C VAL A 8 29.88 -42.25 -35.47
N PHE A 9 29.10 -41.78 -34.49
CA PHE A 9 29.00 -42.43 -33.17
C PHE A 9 27.94 -43.53 -33.12
N LEU A 10 28.29 -44.56 -32.36
CA LEU A 10 27.56 -45.79 -32.09
C LEU A 10 26.14 -45.55 -31.53
N LEU A 11 25.11 -46.00 -32.26
CA LEU A 11 23.82 -46.39 -31.68
C LEU A 11 23.96 -47.82 -31.12
N LEU A 12 23.19 -48.14 -30.07
CA LEU A 12 23.26 -49.37 -29.25
C LEU A 12 24.52 -49.51 -28.37
N PHE A 13 24.47 -48.98 -27.14
CA PHE A 13 24.45 -49.82 -25.92
C PHE A 13 24.24 -48.95 -24.65
N CYS A 14 22.97 -48.65 -24.29
CA CYS A 14 22.62 -48.07 -22.98
C CYS A 14 21.11 -48.18 -22.65
N LEU A 15 20.44 -49.24 -23.09
CA LEU A 15 19.16 -49.64 -22.48
C LEU A 15 19.45 -50.21 -21.07
N VAL A 16 18.49 -50.08 -20.14
CA VAL A 16 18.49 -50.63 -18.75
C VAL A 16 19.04 -49.73 -17.62
N LEU A 17 19.72 -48.59 -17.87
CA LEU A 17 20.15 -47.67 -16.78
C LEU A 17 19.87 -46.17 -17.01
N GLY A 18 18.90 -45.84 -17.88
CA GLY A 18 18.59 -44.45 -18.28
C GLY A 18 17.20 -43.92 -17.89
N ILE A 19 16.38 -44.68 -17.14
CA ILE A 19 15.01 -44.29 -16.75
C ILE A 19 14.92 -44.05 -15.23
N VAL A 20 15.84 -43.22 -14.74
CA VAL A 20 15.54 -42.26 -13.67
C VAL A 20 15.84 -40.88 -14.23
N PHE A 21 15.18 -40.54 -15.34
CA PHE A 21 15.09 -39.15 -15.74
C PHE A 21 14.22 -38.49 -14.67
N CYS A 22 14.87 -37.73 -13.80
CA CYS A 22 14.24 -37.12 -12.64
C CYS A 22 13.23 -36.09 -13.13
N LEU A 23 11.97 -36.52 -13.25
CA LEU A 23 10.80 -35.65 -13.22
C LEU A 23 10.76 -35.04 -11.81
N ILE A 24 11.62 -34.03 -11.61
CA ILE A 24 11.28 -32.92 -10.75
C ILE A 24 10.12 -32.25 -11.48
N GLU A 25 8.91 -32.73 -11.21
CA GLU A 25 7.73 -31.90 -11.34
C GLU A 25 8.03 -30.68 -10.50
N LYS A 26 8.37 -29.58 -11.18
CA LYS A 26 8.52 -28.28 -10.55
C LYS A 26 7.13 -27.94 -10.06
N GLU A 27 6.88 -28.21 -8.78
CA GLU A 27 5.62 -27.95 -8.11
C GLU A 27 5.28 -26.47 -8.36
N GLU A 28 4.39 -26.23 -9.32
CA GLU A 28 3.93 -24.88 -9.61
C GLU A 28 3.13 -24.47 -8.38
N SER A 29 3.73 -23.61 -7.55
CA SER A 29 3.05 -23.08 -6.38
C SER A 29 1.66 -22.63 -6.78
N VAL A 30 0.62 -23.06 -6.07
CA VAL A 30 -0.75 -22.63 -6.40
C VAL A 30 -0.76 -21.10 -6.36
N GLN A 31 -1.19 -20.48 -7.47
CA GLN A 31 -1.14 -19.03 -7.62
C GLN A 31 -2.13 -18.37 -6.67
N ASN A 32 -1.63 -17.68 -5.66
CA ASN A 32 -2.48 -17.02 -4.67
C ASN A 32 -2.93 -15.68 -5.23
N ILE A 33 -4.19 -15.65 -5.69
CA ILE A 33 -4.89 -14.42 -6.06
C ILE A 33 -5.95 -14.19 -4.98
N VAL A 34 -5.78 -13.13 -4.21
CA VAL A 34 -6.74 -12.66 -3.20
C VAL A 34 -7.36 -11.37 -3.70
N GLY A 35 -8.64 -11.15 -3.42
CA GLY A 35 -9.25 -9.86 -3.67
C GLY A 35 -10.35 -9.51 -2.69
N ALA A 36 -10.88 -8.32 -2.85
CA ALA A 36 -12.09 -7.86 -2.19
C ALA A 36 -12.87 -6.96 -3.15
N SER A 37 -14.21 -6.98 -3.06
CA SER A 37 -15.07 -6.09 -3.85
C SER A 37 -15.99 -5.27 -2.96
N TRP A 38 -16.17 -4.01 -3.37
CA TRP A 38 -17.01 -3.03 -2.72
C TRP A 38 -18.02 -2.49 -3.72
N VAL A 39 -19.31 -2.70 -3.49
CA VAL A 39 -20.35 -1.95 -4.19
C VAL A 39 -20.48 -0.61 -3.49
N VAL A 40 -20.27 0.49 -4.20
CA VAL A 40 -20.32 1.85 -3.64
C VAL A 40 -21.70 2.09 -3.03
N GLY A 41 -21.75 2.33 -1.72
CA GLY A 41 -22.98 2.46 -0.96
C GLY A 41 -22.71 2.58 0.53
N GLU A 42 -23.77 2.62 1.34
CA GLU A 42 -23.67 2.90 2.77
C GLU A 42 -22.88 1.84 3.56
N SER A 43 -22.83 0.58 3.09
CA SER A 43 -22.07 -0.49 3.75
C SER A 43 -20.56 -0.27 3.61
N THR A 44 -19.85 -0.34 4.73
CA THR A 44 -18.38 -0.32 4.77
C THR A 44 -17.78 -1.69 4.41
N GLU A 45 -18.53 -2.78 4.61
CA GLU A 45 -18.03 -4.16 4.44
C GLU A 45 -17.86 -4.55 2.96
N LEU A 46 -16.76 -5.23 2.65
CA LEU A 46 -16.43 -5.77 1.34
C LEU A 46 -16.64 -7.28 1.29
N THR A 47 -16.94 -7.80 0.09
CA THR A 47 -16.95 -9.24 -0.16
C THR A 47 -15.54 -9.71 -0.54
N ARG A 48 -14.92 -10.57 0.28
CA ARG A 48 -13.64 -11.22 -0.09
C ARG A 48 -13.81 -12.09 -1.34
N LEU A 49 -12.79 -12.11 -2.19
CA LEU A 49 -12.73 -12.80 -3.48
C LEU A 49 -11.45 -13.66 -3.61
N GLY A 50 -11.43 -14.54 -4.61
CA GLY A 50 -10.30 -15.43 -4.87
C GLY A 50 -10.04 -16.39 -3.70
N VAL A 51 -8.77 -16.62 -3.36
CA VAL A 51 -8.40 -17.48 -2.21
C VAL A 51 -8.71 -16.85 -0.84
N GLY A 52 -9.21 -15.60 -0.82
CA GLY A 52 -9.72 -14.91 0.38
C GLY A 52 -11.13 -15.30 0.80
N VAL A 53 -11.90 -15.98 -0.05
CA VAL A 53 -13.30 -16.37 0.26
C VAL A 53 -13.34 -17.27 1.50
N GLY A 54 -14.16 -16.90 2.48
CA GLY A 54 -14.33 -17.65 3.74
C GLY A 54 -13.23 -17.47 4.78
N LYS A 55 -12.18 -16.69 4.48
CA LYS A 55 -11.12 -16.33 5.44
C LYS A 55 -11.50 -15.12 6.30
N SER A 56 -10.91 -15.04 7.49
CA SER A 56 -10.90 -13.87 8.37
C SER A 56 -9.60 -13.07 8.23
N SER A 57 -9.57 -11.78 8.58
CA SER A 57 -8.33 -10.99 8.59
C SER A 57 -7.35 -11.45 9.67
N GLY A 58 -6.07 -11.07 9.56
CA GLY A 58 -5.02 -11.55 10.46
C GLY A 58 -4.65 -13.00 10.18
N ILE A 59 -5.11 -13.93 11.03
CA ILE A 59 -4.61 -15.32 11.13
C ILE A 59 -4.66 -16.06 9.79
N ASP A 60 -5.78 -16.00 9.05
CA ASP A 60 -5.88 -16.72 7.77
C ASP A 60 -5.02 -16.12 6.64
N PHE A 61 -4.56 -14.87 6.82
CA PHE A 61 -3.68 -14.11 5.93
C PHE A 61 -2.19 -14.23 6.31
N ASP A 62 -1.86 -14.65 7.54
CA ASP A 62 -0.48 -14.90 7.97
C ASP A 62 0.21 -16.03 7.18
N SER A 63 -0.57 -16.83 6.46
CA SER A 63 -0.11 -17.87 5.52
C SER A 63 -0.14 -17.44 4.04
N LEU A 64 -0.67 -16.24 3.73
CA LEU A 64 -0.85 -15.76 2.36
C LEU A 64 0.16 -14.67 2.02
N TYR A 65 0.86 -14.82 0.92
CA TYR A 65 1.66 -13.74 0.34
C TYR A 65 0.73 -12.64 -0.20
N PRO A 66 1.07 -11.33 -0.09
CA PRO A 66 2.26 -10.74 0.53
C PRO A 66 2.27 -10.68 2.06
N TRP A 67 1.12 -10.82 2.72
CA TRP A 67 0.93 -10.59 4.15
C TRP A 67 1.80 -11.48 5.07
N SER A 68 2.05 -12.72 4.67
CA SER A 68 2.96 -13.67 5.35
C SER A 68 4.42 -13.21 5.40
N GLU A 69 4.82 -12.29 4.52
CA GLU A 69 6.17 -11.73 4.42
C GLU A 69 6.23 -10.26 4.90
N MET A 70 5.13 -9.72 5.43
CA MET A 70 5.12 -8.44 6.16
C MET A 70 5.65 -8.67 7.59
N LYS A 71 6.96 -8.48 7.76
CA LYS A 71 7.69 -8.84 8.99
C LYS A 71 8.40 -7.63 9.61
N PRO A 72 8.34 -7.45 10.94
CA PRO A 72 9.19 -6.51 11.65
C PRO A 72 10.68 -6.83 11.45
N ASP A 73 11.50 -5.80 11.33
CA ASP A 73 12.94 -5.89 11.05
C ASP A 73 13.66 -4.65 11.63
N PHE A 74 14.98 -4.58 11.51
CA PHE A 74 15.81 -3.49 12.04
C PHE A 74 16.85 -3.04 11.02
N LYS A 75 16.81 -1.75 10.64
CA LYS A 75 17.69 -1.15 9.62
C LYS A 75 18.17 0.21 10.09
N ASP A 76 19.49 0.45 10.06
CA ASP A 76 20.14 1.72 10.40
C ASP A 76 19.60 2.37 11.69
N GLU A 77 19.59 1.57 12.76
CA GLU A 77 19.07 1.92 14.09
C GLU A 77 17.54 2.15 14.18
N GLN A 78 16.82 2.04 13.07
CA GLN A 78 15.37 2.19 13.00
C GLN A 78 14.64 0.84 13.11
N THR A 79 13.52 0.84 13.83
CA THR A 79 12.53 -0.26 13.78
C THR A 79 11.66 -0.10 12.54
N VAL A 80 11.59 -1.14 11.72
CA VAL A 80 10.88 -1.12 10.43
C VAL A 80 10.01 -2.36 10.25
N VAL A 81 9.13 -2.32 9.26
CA VAL A 81 8.41 -3.46 8.72
C VAL A 81 8.78 -3.61 7.25
N ARG A 82 9.19 -4.82 6.86
CA ARG A 82 9.37 -5.18 5.46
C ARG A 82 8.01 -5.24 4.78
N ILE A 83 7.81 -4.50 3.70
CA ILE A 83 6.67 -4.66 2.80
C ILE A 83 7.19 -5.34 1.53
N PRO A 84 6.82 -6.61 1.26
CA PRO A 84 7.27 -7.32 0.08
C PRO A 84 6.52 -6.82 -1.17
N LYS A 85 7.17 -6.90 -2.34
CA LYS A 85 6.58 -6.58 -3.64
C LYS A 85 5.32 -7.42 -3.88
N PHE A 86 4.27 -6.82 -4.42
CA PHE A 86 3.12 -7.57 -4.90
C PHE A 86 2.64 -7.08 -6.27
N TYR A 87 1.90 -7.94 -6.95
CA TYR A 87 1.21 -7.63 -8.19
C TYR A 87 -0.23 -7.26 -7.84
N TYR A 88 -0.75 -6.20 -8.44
CA TYR A 88 -2.11 -5.74 -8.19
C TYR A 88 -2.92 -5.58 -9.48
N LYS A 89 -4.24 -5.59 -9.32
CA LYS A 89 -5.21 -5.13 -10.31
C LYS A 89 -6.34 -4.45 -9.53
N ARG A 90 -6.75 -3.27 -9.97
CA ARG A 90 -7.99 -2.63 -9.51
C ARG A 90 -8.89 -2.35 -10.70
N THR A 91 -10.19 -2.48 -10.51
CA THR A 91 -11.20 -2.13 -11.50
C THR A 91 -12.35 -1.38 -10.84
N TYR A 92 -12.95 -0.42 -11.53
CA TYR A 92 -14.17 0.27 -11.12
C TYR A 92 -15.09 0.40 -12.34
N ASP A 93 -16.33 -0.09 -12.24
CA ASP A 93 -17.32 -0.07 -13.34
C ASP A 93 -18.33 1.10 -13.25
N GLY A 94 -18.10 2.04 -12.33
CA GLY A 94 -19.04 3.11 -11.99
C GLY A 94 -19.92 2.78 -10.78
N VAL A 95 -20.06 1.51 -10.39
CA VAL A 95 -20.90 1.05 -9.27
C VAL A 95 -20.10 0.24 -8.24
N LYS A 96 -19.13 -0.56 -8.68
CA LYS A 96 -18.39 -1.51 -7.86
C LYS A 96 -16.89 -1.39 -8.10
N HIS A 97 -16.12 -1.24 -7.02
CA HIS A 97 -14.67 -1.45 -7.05
C HIS A 97 -14.34 -2.92 -6.81
N GLU A 98 -13.31 -3.43 -7.47
CA GLU A 98 -12.62 -4.65 -7.09
C GLU A 98 -11.13 -4.38 -6.92
N PHE A 99 -10.57 -4.93 -5.86
CA PHE A 99 -9.15 -4.83 -5.49
C PHE A 99 -8.59 -6.25 -5.48
N TRP A 100 -7.51 -6.47 -6.21
CA TRP A 100 -6.91 -7.79 -6.38
C TRP A 100 -5.40 -7.71 -6.15
N ILE A 101 -4.87 -8.69 -5.43
CA ILE A 101 -3.44 -8.88 -5.13
C ILE A 101 -3.05 -10.30 -5.55
N ALA A 102 -1.88 -10.43 -6.17
CA ALA A 102 -1.33 -11.72 -6.58
C ALA A 102 0.15 -11.87 -6.17
N ASP A 103 0.53 -13.11 -5.86
CA ASP A 103 1.85 -13.49 -5.36
C ASP A 103 2.97 -13.52 -6.42
N LYS A 104 2.62 -13.59 -7.70
CA LYS A 104 3.55 -13.67 -8.82
C LYS A 104 3.01 -12.97 -10.07
N PRO A 105 3.83 -12.79 -11.14
CA PRO A 105 3.36 -12.20 -12.40
C PRO A 105 2.07 -12.88 -12.89
N THR A 106 1.02 -12.07 -13.04
CA THR A 106 -0.34 -12.54 -13.34
C THR A 106 -0.89 -11.77 -14.53
N ALA A 107 -1.53 -12.44 -15.48
CA ALA A 107 -2.10 -11.77 -16.66
C ALA A 107 -3.14 -10.72 -16.23
N GLY A 108 -2.97 -9.48 -16.70
CA GLY A 108 -3.83 -8.34 -16.32
C GLY A 108 -3.50 -7.69 -14.98
N PHE A 109 -2.41 -8.06 -14.31
CA PHE A 109 -1.92 -7.42 -13.09
C PHE A 109 -0.63 -6.64 -13.37
N LYS A 110 -0.41 -5.55 -12.62
CA LYS A 110 0.77 -4.67 -12.67
C LYS A 110 1.60 -4.86 -11.39
N VAL A 111 2.90 -4.54 -11.39
CA VAL A 111 3.65 -4.37 -10.13
C VAL A 111 3.17 -3.08 -9.46
N HIS A 112 2.91 -3.10 -8.15
CA HIS A 112 2.47 -1.89 -7.44
C HIS A 112 3.57 -0.80 -7.45
N PRO A 113 3.27 0.49 -7.75
CA PRO A 113 4.30 1.53 -7.92
C PRO A 113 5.23 1.75 -6.72
N ALA A 114 4.81 1.36 -5.51
CA ALA A 114 5.66 1.34 -4.31
C ALA A 114 6.96 0.53 -4.47
N PHE A 115 7.00 -0.37 -5.45
CA PHE A 115 8.13 -1.25 -5.77
C PHE A 115 8.82 -0.89 -7.08
N ILE A 116 8.45 0.21 -7.74
CA ILE A 116 9.08 0.69 -8.97
C ILE A 116 9.79 2.01 -8.64
N ARG A 117 11.11 1.93 -8.39
CA ARG A 117 11.92 3.02 -7.84
C ARG A 117 13.04 3.35 -8.81
N ASP A 118 13.03 4.57 -9.34
CA ASP A 118 13.94 5.05 -10.40
C ASP A 118 14.01 4.12 -11.63
N GLY A 119 12.88 3.47 -11.96
CA GLY A 119 12.75 2.51 -13.05
C GLY A 119 13.15 1.06 -12.69
N GLU A 120 13.74 0.83 -11.51
CA GLU A 120 14.06 -0.51 -11.01
C GLU A 120 12.89 -1.13 -10.24
N VAL A 121 12.69 -2.44 -10.41
CA VAL A 121 11.74 -3.20 -9.59
C VAL A 121 12.44 -3.70 -8.33
N LYS A 122 12.03 -3.20 -7.16
CA LYS A 122 12.52 -3.64 -5.85
C LYS A 122 11.65 -4.80 -5.35
N ASP A 123 12.27 -5.83 -4.75
CA ASP A 123 11.52 -6.98 -4.20
C ASP A 123 10.82 -6.67 -2.87
N TYR A 124 11.15 -5.55 -2.24
CA TYR A 124 10.58 -5.07 -0.99
C TYR A 124 10.94 -3.59 -0.76
N ILE A 125 10.27 -2.97 0.19
CA ILE A 125 10.63 -1.71 0.82
C ILE A 125 10.54 -1.85 2.35
N TYR A 126 11.15 -0.95 3.10
CA TYR A 126 11.03 -0.90 4.56
C TYR A 126 10.24 0.33 4.99
N VAL A 127 9.19 0.14 5.78
CA VAL A 127 8.37 1.21 6.35
C VAL A 127 8.68 1.32 7.85
N GLY A 128 8.98 2.52 8.34
CA GLY A 128 9.22 2.77 9.76
C GLY A 128 8.05 2.30 10.61
N ALA A 129 8.32 1.45 11.61
CA ALA A 129 7.29 0.86 12.45
C ALA A 129 6.53 1.92 13.27
N ASN A 130 7.20 3.03 13.61
CA ASN A 130 6.66 4.12 14.41
C ASN A 130 6.73 5.46 13.64
N LYS A 131 5.91 6.43 14.07
CA LYS A 131 5.99 7.82 13.60
C LYS A 131 7.04 8.61 14.40
N PHE A 132 7.55 9.67 13.81
CA PHE A 132 8.47 10.63 14.42
C PHE A 132 8.08 12.07 14.02
N GLY A 133 8.83 13.07 14.48
CA GLY A 133 8.79 14.40 13.85
C GLY A 133 7.60 15.31 14.21
N THR A 134 7.02 15.16 15.41
CA THR A 134 6.00 16.10 15.94
C THR A 134 6.43 17.56 15.80
N SER A 135 5.50 18.44 15.41
CA SER A 135 5.73 19.88 15.26
C SER A 135 6.84 20.25 14.27
N GLN A 136 6.98 19.47 13.19
CA GLN A 136 7.94 19.73 12.10
C GLN A 136 7.25 19.79 10.75
N THR A 137 7.83 20.60 9.86
CA THR A 137 7.43 20.70 8.45
C THR A 137 7.80 19.42 7.70
N ILE A 138 7.17 19.17 6.56
CA ILE A 138 7.49 18.02 5.70
C ILE A 138 8.98 18.00 5.30
N ASP A 139 9.58 19.17 5.06
CA ASP A 139 11.00 19.30 4.71
C ASP A 139 11.95 18.97 5.88
N ALA A 140 11.60 19.37 7.10
CA ALA A 140 12.37 19.04 8.30
C ALA A 140 12.28 17.54 8.66
N CYS A 141 11.09 16.96 8.53
CA CYS A 141 10.88 15.53 8.65
C CYS A 141 11.67 14.75 7.58
N ARG A 142 11.66 15.20 6.32
CA ARG A 142 12.42 14.57 5.22
C ARG A 142 13.93 14.63 5.48
N SER A 143 14.43 15.78 5.91
CA SER A 143 15.84 15.96 6.28
C SER A 143 16.26 15.02 7.41
N THR A 144 15.37 14.79 8.39
CA THR A 144 15.60 13.86 9.50
C THR A 144 15.66 12.40 9.01
N ALA A 145 14.72 11.96 8.18
CA ALA A 145 14.72 10.60 7.65
C ALA A 145 15.93 10.34 6.73
N GLN A 146 16.27 11.28 5.85
CA GLN A 146 17.48 11.20 5.01
C GLN A 146 18.77 11.13 5.86
N GLY A 147 18.76 11.68 7.08
CA GLY A 147 19.83 11.56 8.05
C GLY A 147 20.10 10.15 8.57
N TYR A 148 19.16 9.20 8.40
CA TYR A 148 19.37 7.79 8.78
C TYR A 148 20.29 7.04 7.80
N GLY A 149 20.45 7.54 6.56
CA GLY A 149 21.40 6.99 5.59
C GLY A 149 20.90 7.02 4.13
N ALA A 150 21.70 6.46 3.23
CA ALA A 150 21.31 6.29 1.83
C ALA A 150 20.08 5.37 1.70
N GLY A 151 19.17 5.72 0.78
CA GLY A 151 17.91 5.00 0.57
C GLY A 151 16.76 5.46 1.48
N TRP A 152 17.02 6.26 2.52
CA TRP A 152 15.98 6.78 3.41
C TRP A 152 15.30 8.06 2.90
N GLY A 153 14.00 8.16 3.16
CA GLY A 153 13.16 9.33 2.96
C GLY A 153 11.90 9.24 3.83
N LEU A 154 10.91 10.08 3.53
CA LEU A 154 9.57 9.94 4.13
C LEU A 154 8.74 8.88 3.41
N ILE A 155 7.74 8.34 4.10
CA ILE A 155 6.69 7.55 3.47
C ILE A 155 6.06 8.38 2.34
N ASP A 156 6.07 7.80 1.14
CA ASP A 156 5.51 8.43 -0.05
C ASP A 156 4.13 7.91 -0.38
N ILE A 157 3.44 8.66 -1.25
CA ILE A 157 2.09 8.36 -1.72
C ILE A 157 1.98 6.96 -2.33
N GLN A 158 3.00 6.47 -3.03
CA GLN A 158 3.01 5.11 -3.57
C GLN A 158 3.00 4.05 -2.45
N THR A 159 3.81 4.25 -1.41
CA THR A 159 3.89 3.33 -0.26
C THR A 159 2.62 3.38 0.58
N TRP A 160 2.07 4.57 0.82
CA TRP A 160 0.79 4.73 1.52
C TRP A 160 -0.34 3.99 0.80
N SER A 161 -0.43 4.15 -0.53
CA SER A 161 -1.40 3.44 -1.37
C SER A 161 -1.23 1.92 -1.35
N ALA A 162 0.02 1.43 -1.21
CA ALA A 162 0.28 0.00 -1.07
C ALA A 162 -0.28 -0.55 0.25
N ILE A 163 -0.08 0.17 1.36
CA ILE A 163 -0.60 -0.19 2.68
C ILE A 163 -2.13 -0.14 2.68
N GLN A 164 -2.72 0.90 2.09
CA GLN A 164 -4.17 1.01 1.87
C GLN A 164 -4.74 -0.22 1.13
N MET A 165 -4.11 -0.64 0.03
CA MET A 165 -4.56 -1.80 -0.75
C MET A 165 -4.42 -3.13 0.02
N LEU A 166 -3.27 -3.33 0.67
CA LEU A 166 -2.98 -4.51 1.49
C LEU A 166 -4.01 -4.68 2.60
N TRP A 167 -4.30 -3.58 3.31
CA TRP A 167 -5.26 -3.56 4.41
C TRP A 167 -6.69 -3.80 3.90
N LEU A 168 -7.12 -3.11 2.83
CA LEU A 168 -8.46 -3.21 2.27
C LEU A 168 -8.80 -4.63 1.79
N VAL A 169 -7.85 -5.31 1.14
CA VAL A 169 -8.04 -6.71 0.68
C VAL A 169 -8.00 -7.70 1.85
N GLU A 170 -7.21 -7.44 2.88
CA GLU A 170 -7.13 -8.28 4.07
C GLU A 170 -8.37 -8.16 4.96
N TYR A 171 -8.69 -6.94 5.40
CA TYR A 171 -9.76 -6.66 6.34
C TYR A 171 -11.14 -6.74 5.69
N ALA A 172 -11.23 -6.47 4.38
CA ALA A 172 -12.48 -6.47 3.63
C ALA A 172 -13.53 -5.56 4.26
N ASP A 173 -13.11 -4.35 4.61
CA ASP A 173 -13.92 -3.27 5.16
C ASP A 173 -13.28 -1.94 4.71
N THR A 174 -14.04 -0.87 4.57
CA THR A 174 -13.51 0.48 4.35
C THR A 174 -13.20 1.21 5.66
N ASP A 175 -13.77 0.75 6.79
CA ASP A 175 -13.60 1.33 8.12
C ASP A 175 -12.38 0.72 8.84
N SER A 176 -11.27 1.46 8.88
CA SER A 176 -10.10 1.01 9.67
C SER A 176 -10.25 1.22 11.18
N GLN A 177 -11.05 2.20 11.60
CA GLN A 177 -11.26 2.47 13.04
C GLN A 177 -11.96 1.30 13.74
N LYS A 178 -12.91 0.63 13.08
CA LYS A 178 -13.62 -0.59 13.54
C LYS A 178 -12.70 -1.70 14.04
N PHE A 179 -11.44 -1.74 13.61
CA PHE A 179 -10.44 -2.74 13.98
C PHE A 179 -9.35 -2.23 14.94
N SER A 180 -9.53 -1.02 15.50
CA SER A 180 -8.62 -0.44 16.48
C SER A 180 -8.80 -1.09 17.87
N TYR A 181 -7.71 -1.17 18.64
CA TYR A 181 -7.78 -1.57 20.03
C TYR A 181 -8.09 -0.37 20.93
N ASN A 182 -9.12 -0.47 21.76
CA ASN A 182 -9.45 0.54 22.77
C ASN A 182 -9.16 0.01 24.17
N TYR A 183 -8.17 0.60 24.85
CA TYR A 183 -7.89 0.33 26.25
C TYR A 183 -8.12 1.58 27.09
N ARG A 184 -9.20 1.56 27.88
CA ARG A 184 -9.56 2.63 28.84
C ARG A 184 -9.69 4.03 28.20
N GLY A 185 -10.15 4.08 26.94
CA GLY A 185 -10.29 5.32 26.17
C GLY A 185 -9.07 5.71 25.34
N ILE A 186 -7.96 4.97 25.43
CA ILE A 186 -6.82 5.11 24.51
C ILE A 186 -7.08 4.20 23.32
N ILE A 187 -7.25 4.80 22.13
CA ILE A 187 -7.32 4.10 20.85
C ILE A 187 -5.89 3.88 20.34
N SER A 188 -5.60 2.66 19.90
CA SER A 188 -4.31 2.28 19.33
C SER A 188 -4.51 1.30 18.17
N ASP A 189 -3.69 1.43 17.14
CA ASP A 189 -3.68 0.51 15.99
C ASP A 189 -2.28 -0.06 15.73
N ASN A 190 -2.27 -1.30 15.23
CA ASN A 190 -1.08 -1.97 14.69
C ASN A 190 -1.50 -2.76 13.47
N TYR A 191 -0.98 -2.40 12.30
CA TYR A 191 -1.14 -3.19 11.09
C TYR A 191 0.15 -3.93 10.76
N ARG A 192 0.19 -5.23 11.07
CA ARG A 192 1.32 -6.14 10.76
C ARG A 192 2.69 -5.58 11.20
N GLY A 193 2.73 -4.98 12.39
CA GLY A 193 3.93 -4.36 12.97
C GLY A 193 4.06 -2.86 12.75
N ILE A 194 3.27 -2.25 11.87
CA ILE A 194 3.24 -0.80 11.65
C ILE A 194 2.29 -0.19 12.69
N ASN A 195 2.83 0.51 13.67
CA ASN A 195 2.07 1.17 14.74
C ASN A 195 1.54 2.52 14.28
N GLY A 196 0.30 2.85 14.62
CA GLY A 196 -0.21 4.20 14.50
C GLY A 196 -0.36 4.67 13.05
N LEU A 197 -0.95 3.87 12.17
CA LEU A 197 -1.31 4.31 10.82
C LEU A 197 -2.44 5.35 10.86
N TRP A 198 -3.43 5.18 11.75
CA TRP A 198 -4.63 6.03 11.81
C TRP A 198 -4.99 6.54 13.22
N THR A 199 -4.03 6.56 14.12
CA THR A 199 -4.13 7.26 15.42
C THR A 199 -3.17 8.45 15.45
N ASN A 200 -3.24 9.29 16.48
CA ASN A 200 -2.34 10.44 16.68
C ASN A 200 -0.85 10.00 16.57
N LEU A 201 0.07 10.68 15.88
CA LEU A 201 -0.02 11.85 14.98
C LEU A 201 -0.59 11.49 13.59
N GLY A 202 -1.16 12.47 12.88
CA GLY A 202 -1.21 12.41 11.42
C GLY A 202 0.21 12.36 10.84
N GLN A 203 0.38 11.83 9.64
CA GLN A 203 1.71 11.71 9.02
C GLN A 203 1.78 12.39 7.65
N TRP A 204 2.83 13.19 7.43
CA TRP A 204 3.17 13.73 6.11
C TRP A 204 3.38 12.60 5.09
N ILE A 205 2.79 12.77 3.91
CA ILE A 205 2.90 11.85 2.77
C ILE A 205 3.67 12.56 1.65
N ASP A 206 4.85 12.02 1.31
CA ASP A 206 5.75 12.62 0.33
C ASP A 206 5.37 12.29 -1.12
N GLY A 207 5.87 13.10 -2.06
CA GLY A 207 5.59 12.94 -3.49
C GLY A 207 4.17 13.33 -3.94
N PHE A 208 3.33 13.85 -3.03
CA PHE A 208 1.99 14.38 -3.31
C PHE A 208 1.98 15.91 -3.26
N GLU A 209 1.32 16.54 -4.23
CA GLU A 209 0.96 17.97 -4.19
C GLU A 209 -0.45 18.18 -4.76
N ALA A 210 -1.24 19.08 -4.17
CA ALA A 210 -2.45 19.60 -4.78
C ALA A 210 -2.30 21.09 -5.07
N ARG A 211 -2.76 21.57 -6.23
CA ARG A 211 -2.81 22.99 -6.59
C ARG A 211 -4.25 23.33 -6.92
N ASP A 212 -4.90 24.12 -6.06
CA ASP A 212 -6.34 24.41 -6.20
C ASP A 212 -7.16 23.11 -6.39
N ARG A 213 -6.93 22.16 -5.48
CA ARG A 213 -7.50 20.79 -5.46
C ARG A 213 -7.11 19.87 -6.63
N ARG A 214 -6.44 20.36 -7.69
CA ARG A 214 -5.88 19.52 -8.78
C ARG A 214 -4.67 18.75 -8.28
N VAL A 215 -4.67 17.42 -8.41
CA VAL A 215 -3.65 16.54 -7.80
C VAL A 215 -2.49 16.26 -8.76
N TYR A 216 -1.28 16.41 -8.23
CA TYR A 216 0.00 16.12 -8.88
C TYR A 216 0.77 15.07 -8.05
N ILE A 217 1.34 14.08 -8.73
CA ILE A 217 2.18 13.04 -8.11
C ILE A 217 3.59 13.15 -8.72
N VAL A 218 4.58 13.45 -7.89
CA VAL A 218 5.98 13.73 -8.32
C VAL A 218 6.00 14.76 -9.46
N GLY A 219 5.18 15.80 -9.34
CA GLY A 219 5.01 16.89 -10.32
C GLY A 219 4.19 16.55 -11.57
N GLN A 220 3.76 15.30 -11.76
CA GLN A 220 2.90 14.90 -12.89
C GLN A 220 1.43 15.12 -12.56
N ASP A 221 0.70 15.81 -13.43
CA ASP A 221 -0.76 15.97 -13.30
C ASP A 221 -1.46 14.61 -13.41
N THR A 222 -2.29 14.29 -12.43
CA THR A 222 -3.02 13.00 -12.38
C THR A 222 -4.31 13.00 -13.20
N GLY A 223 -4.84 14.18 -13.53
CA GLY A 223 -6.23 14.32 -13.98
C GLY A 223 -7.25 14.42 -12.84
N PHE A 224 -6.91 14.02 -11.62
CA PHE A 224 -7.83 14.02 -10.48
C PHE A 224 -7.92 15.40 -9.83
N THR A 225 -9.15 15.75 -9.43
CA THR A 225 -9.45 16.92 -8.59
C THR A 225 -10.09 16.39 -7.31
N LEU A 226 -9.62 16.84 -6.15
CA LEU A 226 -10.24 16.54 -4.87
C LEU A 226 -11.65 17.19 -4.79
N PRO A 227 -12.54 16.74 -3.88
CA PRO A 227 -13.84 17.39 -3.66
C PRO A 227 -13.72 18.89 -3.39
N GLU A 228 -14.80 19.63 -3.60
CA GLU A 228 -14.80 21.08 -3.38
C GLU A 228 -14.88 21.43 -1.90
N ASP A 229 -15.79 20.78 -1.18
CA ASP A 229 -15.95 20.92 0.25
C ASP A 229 -15.14 19.86 1.00
N SER A 230 -14.89 20.13 2.28
CA SER A 230 -14.30 19.12 3.17
C SER A 230 -15.43 18.27 3.72
N GLY A 231 -15.29 16.94 3.67
CA GLY A 231 -16.41 16.03 3.87
C GLY A 231 -16.05 14.57 4.09
N TRP A 232 -17.06 13.80 4.50
CA TRP A 232 -16.98 12.34 4.62
C TRP A 232 -16.90 11.69 3.24
N ILE A 233 -15.99 10.74 3.09
CA ILE A 233 -15.64 10.19 1.78
C ILE A 233 -16.75 9.23 1.29
N GLY A 234 -17.37 9.58 0.16
CA GLY A 234 -18.40 8.76 -0.49
C GLY A 234 -17.81 7.75 -1.47
N ASN A 235 -16.69 8.07 -2.13
CA ASN A 235 -16.06 7.21 -3.15
C ASN A 235 -14.61 7.61 -3.43
N TRP A 236 -13.85 6.74 -4.09
CA TRP A 236 -12.49 7.02 -4.59
C TRP A 236 -12.45 7.31 -6.09
N HIS A 237 -11.44 8.05 -6.53
CA HIS A 237 -11.03 8.13 -7.94
C HIS A 237 -10.50 6.78 -8.42
N CYS A 238 -10.60 6.52 -9.72
CA CYS A 238 -10.00 5.37 -10.39
C CYS A 238 -9.77 5.72 -11.87
N SER A 239 -8.59 5.40 -12.41
CA SER A 239 -8.23 5.58 -13.83
C SER A 239 -7.15 4.58 -14.22
N ASP A 240 -7.00 4.25 -15.51
CA ASP A 240 -6.04 3.24 -15.97
C ASP A 240 -4.57 3.54 -15.61
N THR A 241 -4.24 4.82 -15.36
CA THR A 241 -2.90 5.30 -15.01
C THR A 241 -2.66 5.39 -13.51
N TYR A 242 -3.71 5.67 -12.72
CA TYR A 242 -3.65 5.88 -11.27
C TYR A 242 -4.62 4.93 -10.53
N ASP A 243 -4.81 3.72 -11.05
CA ASP A 243 -5.65 2.67 -10.46
C ASP A 243 -5.13 2.22 -9.10
N TRP A 244 -3.82 2.29 -8.88
CA TRP A 244 -3.19 2.07 -7.58
C TRP A 244 -3.55 3.10 -6.49
N LEU A 245 -4.09 4.28 -6.84
CA LEU A 245 -4.20 5.45 -5.96
C LEU A 245 -5.57 5.58 -5.28
N PHE A 246 -5.59 5.74 -3.95
CA PHE A 246 -6.82 5.96 -3.15
C PHE A 246 -6.98 7.42 -2.74
N LEU A 247 -7.63 8.21 -3.59
CA LEU A 247 -8.01 9.60 -3.28
C LEU A 247 -9.52 9.79 -3.41
N PRO A 248 -10.17 10.60 -2.57
CA PRO A 248 -11.61 10.86 -2.65
C PRO A 248 -12.02 11.47 -4.00
N SER A 249 -13.08 10.92 -4.61
CA SER A 249 -13.71 11.46 -5.82
C SER A 249 -15.06 12.15 -5.55
N ALA A 250 -15.69 11.82 -4.43
CA ALA A 250 -16.96 12.38 -4.01
C ALA A 250 -17.06 12.41 -2.49
N GLU A 251 -17.75 13.41 -1.98
CA GLU A 251 -18.31 13.42 -0.63
C GLU A 251 -19.59 12.57 -0.60
N GLY A 252 -20.05 12.18 0.60
CA GLY A 252 -21.33 11.48 0.79
C GLY A 252 -21.33 10.40 1.87
N GLY A 253 -20.21 10.21 2.57
CA GLY A 253 -20.09 9.24 3.66
C GLY A 253 -20.66 9.70 5.01
N SER A 254 -20.35 8.93 6.04
CA SER A 254 -20.46 9.33 7.45
C SER A 254 -19.48 8.51 8.28
N LYS A 255 -19.34 8.83 9.57
CA LYS A 255 -18.56 8.04 10.55
C LYS A 255 -18.87 6.53 10.63
N ASN A 256 -19.93 6.05 9.98
CA ASN A 256 -20.34 4.65 9.94
C ASN A 256 -20.68 4.15 8.52
N THR A 257 -20.51 4.96 7.46
CA THR A 257 -21.00 4.61 6.11
C THR A 257 -20.07 5.05 4.97
N TYR A 258 -20.15 4.33 3.85
CA TYR A 258 -19.29 4.47 2.67
C TYR A 258 -17.82 4.18 2.97
N ILE A 259 -16.98 5.22 3.04
CA ILE A 259 -15.62 5.16 3.55
C ILE A 259 -15.64 6.08 4.78
N PRO A 260 -15.67 5.53 6.02
CA PRO A 260 -15.88 6.32 7.26
C PRO A 260 -14.75 7.25 7.69
N ASP A 261 -13.99 7.72 6.73
CA ASP A 261 -12.90 8.64 6.87
C ASP A 261 -13.29 9.98 6.21
N TYR A 262 -12.55 11.03 6.51
CA TYR A 262 -12.85 12.38 6.07
C TYR A 262 -11.71 12.98 5.25
N ILE A 263 -12.05 13.93 4.38
CA ILE A 263 -11.06 14.73 3.65
C ILE A 263 -11.18 16.21 3.99
N TRP A 264 -10.10 16.77 4.52
CA TRP A 264 -9.87 18.22 4.55
C TRP A 264 -9.16 18.64 3.28
N THR A 265 -9.66 19.65 2.59
CA THR A 265 -9.06 20.14 1.35
C THR A 265 -9.18 21.65 1.22
N GLY A 266 -8.39 22.24 0.34
CA GLY A 266 -8.34 23.69 0.17
C GLY A 266 -7.64 24.15 -1.10
N ASN A 267 -7.80 25.44 -1.38
CA ASN A 267 -7.21 26.10 -2.55
C ASN A 267 -5.73 26.49 -2.32
N GLY A 268 -5.01 26.83 -3.39
CA GLY A 268 -3.57 27.06 -3.41
C GLY A 268 -2.74 25.77 -3.45
N THR A 269 -1.42 25.89 -3.35
CA THR A 269 -0.50 24.74 -3.29
C THR A 269 -0.53 24.10 -1.90
N ARG A 270 -0.80 22.80 -1.83
CA ARG A 270 -0.99 22.02 -0.60
C ARG A 270 -0.27 20.67 -0.67
N VAL A 271 0.21 20.21 0.48
CA VAL A 271 0.81 18.88 0.66
C VAL A 271 -0.16 17.97 1.42
N ALA A 272 0.04 16.65 1.34
CA ALA A 272 -0.83 15.69 2.03
C ALA A 272 -0.28 15.29 3.41
N CYS A 273 -1.17 15.27 4.39
CA CYS A 273 -1.07 14.51 5.62
C CYS A 273 -2.17 13.43 5.60
N ALA A 274 -1.94 12.28 6.22
CA ALA A 274 -2.90 11.18 6.27
C ALA A 274 -2.97 10.48 7.64
N GLY A 275 -4.04 9.72 7.87
CA GLY A 275 -4.22 8.87 9.05
C GLY A 275 -5.06 9.48 10.17
N PHE A 276 -4.80 10.73 10.56
CA PHE A 276 -5.38 11.32 11.78
C PHE A 276 -5.51 12.85 11.72
N ASP A 277 -6.54 13.40 12.37
CA ASP A 277 -6.70 14.83 12.70
C ASP A 277 -7.23 15.04 14.13
N SER A 278 -6.65 16.01 14.83
CA SER A 278 -6.99 16.33 16.22
C SER A 278 -8.39 16.96 16.41
N HIS A 279 -9.02 17.44 15.34
CA HIS A 279 -10.32 18.11 15.42
C HIS A 279 -11.51 17.13 15.25
N HIS A 280 -11.29 15.96 14.64
CA HIS A 280 -12.37 15.02 14.25
C HIS A 280 -12.06 13.56 14.57
N SER A 281 -11.92 13.24 15.86
CA SER A 281 -11.56 11.90 16.37
C SER A 281 -12.56 10.74 16.10
N ALA A 282 -13.54 10.95 15.24
CA ALA A 282 -14.46 9.92 14.73
C ALA A 282 -14.27 9.70 13.22
N ALA A 283 -13.31 10.38 12.61
CA ALA A 283 -13.08 10.45 11.17
C ALA A 283 -11.66 10.04 10.76
N ASP A 284 -10.80 9.75 11.74
CA ASP A 284 -9.45 9.23 11.55
C ASP A 284 -9.51 7.89 10.80
N GLY A 285 -8.48 7.54 10.04
CA GLY A 285 -8.51 6.27 9.30
C GLY A 285 -7.44 6.16 8.22
N LEU A 286 -7.30 4.96 7.66
CA LEU A 286 -6.28 4.66 6.66
C LEU A 286 -6.53 5.38 5.31
N PHE A 287 -7.74 5.87 5.09
CA PHE A 287 -8.18 6.66 3.94
C PHE A 287 -8.48 8.13 4.31
N PHE A 288 -8.22 8.54 5.55
CA PHE A 288 -8.30 9.93 5.99
C PHE A 288 -7.21 10.78 5.35
N TRP A 289 -7.60 11.98 4.87
CA TRP A 289 -6.71 12.89 4.16
C TRP A 289 -6.84 14.33 4.67
N THR A 290 -5.71 14.96 4.98
CA THR A 290 -5.62 16.41 5.18
C THR A 290 -4.74 17.03 4.10
N VAL A 291 -5.39 17.71 3.16
CA VAL A 291 -4.79 18.38 1.99
C VAL A 291 -5.15 19.88 2.00
N CYS A 292 -5.17 20.48 3.19
CA CYS A 292 -5.38 21.91 3.39
C CYS A 292 -4.15 22.65 3.95
N TYR A 293 -3.08 21.92 4.29
CA TYR A 293 -1.81 22.47 4.80
C TYR A 293 -0.80 22.81 3.69
N SER A 294 -0.07 23.91 3.89
CA SER A 294 1.11 24.27 3.12
C SER A 294 2.35 23.50 3.61
N SER A 295 3.42 23.45 2.81
CA SER A 295 4.64 22.69 3.12
C SER A 295 5.44 23.24 4.32
N ASP A 296 5.19 24.49 4.72
CA ASP A 296 5.76 25.16 5.89
C ASP A 296 4.91 24.99 7.18
N PHE A 297 3.78 24.29 7.11
CA PHE A 297 2.95 24.00 8.28
C PHE A 297 3.66 23.06 9.26
N ALA A 298 3.49 23.31 10.56
CA ALA A 298 3.98 22.47 11.64
C ALA A 298 2.99 22.49 12.81
N SER A 299 2.59 21.31 13.30
CA SER A 299 1.63 21.16 14.40
C SER A 299 2.02 20.00 15.33
N SER A 300 1.58 20.06 16.59
CA SER A 300 1.71 18.97 17.57
C SER A 300 1.00 17.68 17.15
N ASP A 301 0.08 17.77 16.19
CA ASP A 301 -0.79 16.68 15.77
C ASP A 301 -0.31 16.03 14.47
N VAL A 302 0.76 16.56 13.87
CA VAL A 302 1.36 16.06 12.63
C VAL A 302 2.83 15.70 12.87
N GLY A 303 3.23 14.55 12.35
CA GLY A 303 4.61 14.13 12.22
C GLY A 303 4.85 13.47 10.87
N ALA A 304 5.72 12.47 10.84
CA ALA A 304 6.01 11.70 9.64
C ALA A 304 6.37 10.25 9.99
N ARG A 305 6.53 9.43 8.94
CA ARG A 305 7.02 8.06 9.03
C ARG A 305 8.15 7.88 8.03
N ALA A 306 9.18 7.15 8.42
CA ALA A 306 10.35 6.92 7.57
C ALA A 306 10.07 5.79 6.56
N LEU A 307 10.71 5.87 5.40
CA LEU A 307 10.71 4.87 4.35
C LEU A 307 12.16 4.64 3.92
N HIS A 308 12.57 3.37 3.80
CA HIS A 308 13.84 3.00 3.19
C HIS A 308 13.58 2.17 1.93
N ILE A 309 14.11 2.65 0.80
CA ILE A 309 14.13 1.99 -0.50
C ILE A 309 15.50 1.31 -0.66
N PRO A 310 15.57 -0.04 -0.79
CA PRO A 310 16.80 -0.78 -1.09
C PRO A 310 17.35 -0.58 -2.51
#